data_AF-A0A7W1RTH7-F1
#
_entry.id   AF-A0A7W1RTH7-F1
#
_cell.length_a   1.000
_cell.length_b   1.000
_cell.length_c   1.000
_cell.angle_alpha   90.00
_cell.angle_beta   90.00
_cell.angle_gamma   90.00
#
_symmetry.space_group_name_H-M   'P 1'
#
loop_
_entity.id
_entity.type
_entity.pdbx_description
1 polymer ?
#
loop_
_entity_poly.entity_id
_entity_poly.type
_entity_poly.pdbx_seq_one_letter_code
_entity_poly.pdbx_strand_id
1 'polypeptide(L)'
;MTTDHTDEEISSGRTTAVDPRAVAGARSPEAPSRAAIIFRATRPQYLPTSLVPALAGALAAIGIADADWAVLPLALLALLCVHAGTDVINDTEDAARGVDSPDKIDNSRVFTTGLMSIVEGRRLALAFFAAAFVLGLVMVAIQGPALLVIGIIGILGGWGYSAGPRPLKFAGLGEASIIFLMGPLMTQGAYTAVTGDPFHAPAFWIGFAPGLLIAATVSGNNLSDIPGDRAAGVRTLAVRLGFDNARILYLTLLILTYTTLVVVWLAGLFEWPVLLPLLTLPLATGRIEQVRSAREEGSDTLATLPLRTAQLHLLFCVLLVAGVVLSRV
;
A
#
# COMPACT_ATOMS: atom_id res chain seq x y z
N MET A 1 65.10 26.48 40.61
CA MET A 1 64.52 26.63 41.95
C MET A 1 63.07 26.16 41.84
N THR A 2 62.70 24.90 42.11
CA THR A 2 62.50 24.24 43.44
C THR A 2 61.61 25.14 44.32
N THR A 3 60.42 24.77 44.80
CA THR A 3 59.82 23.51 45.34
C THR A 3 58.27 23.71 45.36
N ASP A 4 57.37 22.76 45.06
CA ASP A 4 57.00 21.44 45.63
C ASP A 4 55.99 21.47 46.81
N HIS A 5 55.05 20.49 46.76
CA HIS A 5 54.08 19.99 47.77
C HIS A 5 52.73 20.74 47.92
N THR A 6 51.52 20.14 48.00
CA THR A 6 50.96 18.80 48.35
C THR A 6 49.52 18.74 47.81
N ASP A 7 49.08 17.69 47.09
CA ASP A 7 48.38 16.45 47.52
C ASP A 7 46.89 16.57 47.99
N GLU A 8 46.10 15.62 47.46
CA GLU A 8 44.80 15.06 47.91
C GLU A 8 43.46 15.80 47.67
N GLU A 9 42.71 15.34 46.66
CA GLU A 9 41.35 14.81 46.90
C GLU A 9 40.90 13.90 45.74
N ILE A 10 41.08 12.59 45.92
CA ILE A 10 40.46 11.54 45.10
C ILE A 10 39.16 11.13 45.82
N SER A 11 38.00 11.51 45.29
CA SER A 11 36.70 11.03 45.78
C SER A 11 35.97 10.19 44.72
N SER A 12 36.12 8.88 44.88
CA SER A 12 35.12 7.82 44.71
C SER A 12 34.15 7.86 43.51
N GLY A 13 34.67 7.58 42.32
CA GLY A 13 33.86 7.02 41.24
C GLY A 13 33.44 5.58 41.59
N ARG A 14 32.24 5.38 42.16
CA ARG A 14 31.61 4.06 42.22
C ARG A 14 31.22 3.65 40.79
N THR A 15 32.12 2.97 40.09
CA THR A 15 31.78 2.21 38.90
C THR A 15 30.93 1.02 39.35
N THR A 16 29.61 1.11 39.18
CA THR A 16 28.75 -0.07 39.32
C THR A 16 29.12 -1.03 38.20
N ALA A 17 29.99 -1.99 38.50
CA ALA A 17 30.28 -3.12 37.64
C ALA A 17 28.96 -3.81 37.31
N VAL A 18 28.53 -3.72 36.05
CA VAL A 18 27.38 -4.45 35.53
C VAL A 18 27.69 -5.93 35.71
N ASP A 19 26.90 -6.63 36.50
CA ASP A 19 27.04 -8.06 36.74
C ASP A 19 26.92 -8.81 35.39
N PRO A 20 27.98 -9.46 34.89
CA PRO A 20 27.92 -10.19 33.63
C PRO A 20 26.95 -11.39 33.67
N ARG A 21 26.46 -11.79 34.85
CA ARG A 21 25.44 -12.83 35.01
C ARG A 21 24.01 -12.32 34.84
N ALA A 22 23.77 -11.01 34.91
CA ALA A 22 22.44 -10.42 34.74
C ALA A 22 21.94 -10.47 33.27
N VAL A 23 22.85 -10.65 32.30
CA VAL A 23 22.51 -10.77 30.87
C VAL A 23 22.33 -12.24 30.44
N ALA A 24 22.74 -13.20 31.27
CA ALA A 24 22.74 -14.63 30.93
C ALA A 24 21.35 -15.31 31.03
N GLY A 25 20.31 -14.58 31.47
CA GLY A 25 18.95 -15.09 31.64
C GLY A 25 17.93 -14.67 30.57
N ALA A 26 18.33 -13.84 29.61
CA ALA A 26 17.44 -13.47 28.51
C ALA A 26 17.26 -14.70 27.60
N ARG A 27 16.11 -15.37 27.71
CA ARG A 27 15.70 -16.39 26.74
C ARG A 27 15.89 -15.80 25.35
N SER A 28 16.64 -16.48 24.50
CA SER A 28 16.68 -16.16 23.07
C SER A 28 15.23 -16.05 22.59
N PRO A 29 14.83 -14.98 21.88
CA PRO A 29 13.45 -14.83 21.45
C PRO A 29 13.03 -16.09 20.69
N GLU A 30 11.92 -16.71 21.11
CA GLU A 30 11.38 -17.88 20.43
C GLU A 30 11.20 -17.55 18.95
N ALA A 31 11.65 -18.46 18.08
CA ALA A 31 11.49 -18.29 16.65
C ALA A 31 10.00 -18.11 16.33
N PRO A 32 9.61 -17.12 15.51
CA PRO A 32 8.20 -16.85 15.22
C PRO A 32 7.54 -18.07 14.55
N SER A 33 6.28 -18.32 14.88
CA SER A 33 5.51 -19.42 14.28
C SER A 33 5.35 -19.23 12.76
N ARG A 34 5.19 -20.34 12.02
CA ARG A 34 4.99 -20.26 10.56
C ARG A 34 3.76 -19.42 10.18
N ALA A 35 2.70 -19.46 10.98
CA ALA A 35 1.52 -18.63 10.79
C ALA A 35 1.82 -17.13 10.98
N ALA A 36 2.60 -16.77 12.00
CA ALA A 36 3.01 -15.38 12.22
C ALA A 36 3.90 -14.86 11.08
N ILE A 37 4.80 -15.70 10.54
CA ILE A 37 5.63 -15.36 9.38
C ILE A 37 4.76 -15.14 8.15
N ILE A 38 3.81 -16.02 7.86
CA ILE A 38 2.87 -15.87 6.73
C ILE A 38 2.06 -14.58 6.88
N PHE A 39 1.46 -14.35 8.05
CA PHE A 39 0.68 -13.14 8.32
C PHE A 39 1.52 -11.88 8.15
N ARG A 40 2.79 -11.89 8.58
CA ARG A 40 3.70 -10.77 8.36
C ARG A 40 4.04 -10.57 6.89
N ALA A 41 4.21 -11.65 6.12
CA ALA A 41 4.51 -11.60 4.69
C ALA A 41 3.38 -10.99 3.86
N THR A 42 2.12 -11.08 4.30
CA THR A 42 0.98 -10.41 3.65
C THR A 42 0.87 -8.91 3.95
N ARG A 43 1.84 -8.34 4.67
CA ARG A 43 1.92 -6.91 5.03
C ARG A 43 0.55 -6.33 5.48
N PRO A 44 -0.01 -6.83 6.60
CA PRO A 44 -1.41 -6.60 6.99
C PRO A 44 -1.77 -5.12 7.16
N GLN A 45 -0.79 -4.26 7.42
CA GLN A 45 -0.96 -2.82 7.47
C GLN A 45 -1.41 -2.18 6.14
N TYR A 46 -1.15 -2.83 5.00
CA TYR A 46 -1.56 -2.35 3.67
C TYR A 46 -2.88 -2.94 3.20
N LEU A 47 -3.34 -4.09 3.71
CA LEU A 47 -4.62 -4.68 3.31
C LEU A 47 -5.84 -3.73 3.41
N PRO A 48 -5.93 -2.81 4.40
CA PRO A 48 -6.99 -1.80 4.43
C PRO A 48 -7.03 -0.88 3.20
N THR A 49 -5.91 -0.68 2.49
CA THR A 49 -5.86 0.20 1.31
C THR A 49 -6.61 -0.37 0.11
N SER A 50 -6.86 -1.69 0.06
CA SER A 50 -7.78 -2.28 -0.92
C SER A 50 -9.19 -2.48 -0.36
N LEU A 51 -9.28 -2.89 0.91
CA LEU A 51 -10.55 -3.23 1.54
C LEU A 51 -11.50 -2.03 1.61
N VAL A 52 -11.03 -0.88 2.10
CA VAL A 52 -11.90 0.29 2.34
C VAL A 52 -12.41 0.92 1.04
N PRO A 53 -11.60 1.15 -0.02
CA PRO A 53 -12.15 1.65 -1.26
C PRO A 53 -13.01 0.62 -2.00
N ALA A 54 -12.74 -0.68 -1.89
CA ALA A 54 -13.64 -1.70 -2.43
C ALA A 54 -15.03 -1.62 -1.77
N LEU A 55 -15.11 -1.35 -0.46
CA LEU A 55 -16.39 -1.08 0.20
C LEU A 55 -17.09 0.14 -0.41
N ALA A 56 -16.37 1.24 -0.71
CA ALA A 56 -16.99 2.39 -1.39
C ALA A 56 -17.56 2.01 -2.76
N GLY A 57 -16.90 1.12 -3.50
CA GLY A 57 -17.40 0.57 -4.75
C GLY A 57 -18.67 -0.27 -4.58
N ALA A 58 -18.67 -1.25 -3.67
CA ALA A 58 -19.84 -2.07 -3.38
C ALA A 58 -21.02 -1.22 -2.87
N LEU A 59 -20.78 -0.27 -1.95
CA LEU A 59 -21.80 0.58 -1.35
C LEU A 59 -22.41 1.59 -2.34
N ALA A 60 -21.80 1.79 -3.51
CA ALA A 60 -22.47 2.50 -4.60
C ALA A 60 -23.74 1.77 -5.11
N ALA A 61 -23.92 0.48 -4.76
CA ALA A 61 -25.11 -0.30 -5.06
C ALA A 61 -26.25 -0.14 -4.03
N ILE A 62 -26.11 0.70 -2.99
CA ILE A 62 -27.23 0.99 -2.08
C ILE A 62 -28.41 1.55 -2.88
N GLY A 63 -29.60 0.98 -2.68
CA GLY A 63 -30.82 1.34 -3.42
C GLY A 63 -31.03 0.56 -4.72
N ILE A 64 -30.10 -0.29 -5.13
CA ILE A 64 -30.28 -1.22 -6.25
C ILE A 64 -31.03 -2.46 -5.74
N ALA A 65 -32.22 -2.74 -6.32
CA ALA A 65 -33.13 -3.77 -5.82
C ALA A 65 -32.55 -5.19 -5.84
N ASP A 66 -31.74 -5.52 -6.86
CA ASP A 66 -31.21 -6.87 -7.09
C ASP A 66 -29.79 -7.07 -6.52
N ALA A 67 -29.30 -6.14 -5.67
CA ALA A 67 -28.00 -6.28 -5.05
C ALA A 67 -27.98 -7.39 -3.97
N ASP A 68 -27.16 -8.42 -4.17
CA ASP A 68 -26.92 -9.49 -3.20
C ASP A 68 -25.75 -9.14 -2.28
N TRP A 69 -26.07 -8.63 -1.10
CA TRP A 69 -25.07 -8.29 -0.09
C TRP A 69 -24.49 -9.50 0.63
N ALA A 70 -25.13 -10.67 0.56
CA ALA A 70 -24.67 -11.88 1.25
C ALA A 70 -23.35 -12.40 0.64
N VAL A 71 -23.08 -12.10 -0.62
CA VAL A 71 -21.83 -12.50 -1.30
C VAL A 71 -20.67 -11.51 -1.10
N LEU A 72 -20.93 -10.32 -0.56
CA LEU A 72 -19.89 -9.31 -0.36
C LEU A 72 -18.69 -9.82 0.47
N PRO A 73 -18.87 -10.54 1.60
CA PRO A 73 -17.73 -11.08 2.35
C PRO A 73 -16.84 -12.02 1.52
N LEU A 74 -17.44 -12.81 0.62
CA LEU A 74 -16.71 -13.70 -0.28
C LEU A 74 -15.90 -12.93 -1.33
N ALA A 75 -16.49 -11.88 -1.90
CA ALA A 75 -15.83 -10.98 -2.83
C ALA A 75 -14.64 -10.25 -2.18
N LEU A 76 -14.82 -9.75 -0.95
CA LEU A 76 -13.76 -9.08 -0.19
C LEU A 76 -12.65 -10.07 0.20
N LEU A 77 -12.98 -11.33 0.51
CA LEU A 77 -11.98 -12.36 0.74
C LEU A 77 -11.15 -12.63 -0.52
N ALA A 78 -11.80 -12.75 -1.69
CA ALA A 78 -11.11 -12.92 -2.97
C ALA A 78 -10.16 -11.73 -3.26
N LEU A 79 -10.63 -10.50 -3.06
CA LEU A 79 -9.83 -9.28 -3.17
C LEU A 79 -8.61 -9.30 -2.23
N LEU A 80 -8.83 -9.64 -0.95
CA LEU A 80 -7.74 -9.72 0.03
C LEU A 80 -6.72 -10.80 -0.33
N CYS A 81 -7.14 -11.93 -0.92
CA CYS A 81 -6.22 -12.91 -1.47
C CYS A 81 -5.38 -12.35 -2.63
N VAL A 82 -5.98 -11.59 -3.56
CA VAL A 82 -5.22 -10.92 -4.63
C VAL A 82 -4.22 -9.92 -4.06
N HIS A 83 -4.63 -9.09 -3.10
CA HIS A 83 -3.75 -8.10 -2.47
C HIS A 83 -2.61 -8.78 -1.69
N ALA A 84 -2.93 -9.75 -0.83
CA ALA A 84 -1.93 -10.50 -0.09
C ALA A 84 -0.92 -11.22 -1.01
N GLY A 85 -1.40 -11.82 -2.10
CA GLY A 85 -0.54 -12.42 -3.13
C GLY A 85 0.38 -11.40 -3.79
N THR A 86 -0.15 -10.21 -4.08
CA THR A 86 0.59 -9.07 -4.67
C THR A 86 1.67 -8.54 -3.74
N ASP A 87 1.37 -8.39 -2.44
CA ASP A 87 2.34 -7.95 -1.44
C ASP A 87 3.44 -8.99 -1.21
N VAL A 88 3.07 -10.27 -1.09
CA VAL A 88 4.03 -11.35 -0.91
C VAL A 88 4.97 -11.45 -2.11
N ILE A 89 4.45 -11.41 -3.35
CA ILE A 89 5.31 -11.49 -4.54
C ILE A 89 6.15 -10.23 -4.69
N ASN A 90 5.62 -9.05 -4.37
CA ASN A 90 6.38 -7.79 -4.39
C ASN A 90 7.60 -7.86 -3.46
N ASP A 91 7.38 -8.21 -2.20
CA ASP A 91 8.43 -8.32 -1.18
C ASP A 91 9.46 -9.41 -1.54
N THR A 92 8.98 -10.56 -2.00
CA THR A 92 9.83 -11.67 -2.42
C THR A 92 10.73 -11.28 -3.60
N GLU A 93 10.17 -10.61 -4.60
CA GLU A 93 10.88 -10.22 -5.81
C GLU A 93 11.86 -9.06 -5.58
N ASP A 94 11.58 -8.16 -4.64
CA ASP A 94 12.49 -7.09 -4.24
C ASP A 94 13.66 -7.61 -3.41
N ALA A 95 13.40 -8.52 -2.47
CA ALA A 95 14.46 -9.23 -1.76
C ALA A 95 15.34 -10.05 -2.71
N ALA A 96 14.75 -10.75 -3.68
CA ALA A 96 15.50 -11.54 -4.66
C ALA A 96 16.40 -10.71 -5.59
N ARG A 97 16.05 -9.43 -5.83
CA ARG A 97 16.84 -8.49 -6.64
C ARG A 97 17.84 -7.68 -5.83
N GLY A 98 17.79 -7.76 -4.50
CA GLY A 98 18.59 -6.92 -3.61
C GLY A 98 18.18 -5.45 -3.63
N VAL A 99 16.94 -5.15 -4.00
CA VAL A 99 16.38 -3.78 -3.96
C VAL A 99 16.06 -3.38 -2.52
N ASP A 100 15.55 -4.33 -1.73
CA ASP A 100 15.14 -4.10 -0.35
C ASP A 100 16.21 -4.52 0.66
N SER A 101 16.28 -3.77 1.77
CA SER A 101 17.14 -4.06 2.93
C SER A 101 16.32 -4.43 4.18
N PRO A 102 16.92 -5.08 5.19
CA PRO A 102 16.25 -5.39 6.45
C PRO A 102 15.76 -4.17 7.24
N ASP A 103 16.38 -3.00 7.02
CA ASP A 103 16.09 -1.77 7.75
C ASP A 103 14.99 -0.94 7.09
N LYS A 104 14.59 -1.30 5.85
CA LYS A 104 13.52 -0.63 5.13
C LYS A 104 12.21 -0.70 5.92
N ILE A 105 11.44 0.40 5.88
CA ILE A 105 10.23 0.57 6.70
C ILE A 105 9.01 -0.09 6.04
N ASP A 106 8.97 -0.14 4.71
CA ASP A 106 7.82 -0.55 3.90
C ASP A 106 7.72 -2.07 3.63
N ASN A 107 8.79 -2.84 3.88
CA ASN A 107 8.80 -4.29 3.65
C ASN A 107 8.38 -5.11 4.88
N SER A 108 8.06 -6.38 4.67
CA SER A 108 7.70 -7.30 5.76
C SER A 108 8.92 -7.73 6.58
N ARG A 109 10.13 -7.54 6.06
CA ARG A 109 11.40 -8.13 6.53
C ARG A 109 11.46 -9.65 6.51
N VAL A 110 10.41 -10.35 6.08
CA VAL A 110 10.37 -11.83 6.10
C VAL A 110 11.42 -12.43 5.19
N PHE A 111 11.55 -11.88 3.98
CA PHE A 111 12.47 -12.39 2.96
C PHE A 111 13.89 -11.82 3.13
N THR A 112 14.01 -10.53 3.46
CA THR A 112 15.32 -9.88 3.67
C THR A 112 16.07 -10.38 4.91
N THR A 113 15.36 -10.92 5.92
CA THR A 113 15.98 -11.55 7.11
C THR A 113 16.07 -13.07 7.04
N GLY A 114 15.63 -13.69 5.94
CA GLY A 114 15.71 -15.14 5.75
C GLY A 114 14.73 -15.96 6.58
N LEU A 115 13.69 -15.35 7.16
CA LEU A 115 12.61 -16.09 7.86
C LEU A 115 11.80 -16.97 6.91
N MET A 116 11.79 -16.64 5.62
CA MET A 116 11.25 -17.47 4.54
C MET A 116 12.15 -17.35 3.32
N SER A 117 12.37 -18.45 2.61
CA SER A 117 13.15 -18.43 1.36
C SER A 117 12.39 -17.77 0.21
N ILE A 118 13.11 -17.27 -0.80
CA ILE A 118 12.51 -16.71 -2.03
C ILE A 118 11.58 -17.70 -2.73
N VAL A 119 11.95 -18.99 -2.76
CA VAL A 119 11.14 -20.04 -3.37
C VAL A 119 9.83 -20.25 -2.60
N GLU A 120 9.88 -20.23 -1.27
CA GLU A 120 8.68 -20.31 -0.43
C GLU A 120 7.78 -19.08 -0.60
N GLY A 121 8.35 -17.87 -0.67
CA GLY A 121 7.60 -16.63 -0.92
C GLY A 121 6.83 -16.67 -2.25
N ARG A 122 7.49 -17.10 -3.34
CA ARG A 122 6.84 -17.29 -4.65
C ARG A 122 5.70 -18.30 -4.60
N ARG A 123 5.88 -19.42 -3.87
CA ARG A 123 4.84 -20.45 -3.68
C ARG A 123 3.68 -19.92 -2.86
N LEU A 124 3.94 -19.12 -1.81
CA LEU A 124 2.92 -18.49 -0.99
C LEU A 124 2.09 -17.50 -1.79
N ALA A 125 2.73 -16.64 -2.59
CA ALA A 125 2.02 -15.74 -3.49
C ALA A 125 1.14 -16.51 -4.49
N LEU A 126 1.66 -17.58 -5.10
CA LEU A 126 0.88 -18.43 -6.00
C LEU A 126 -0.32 -19.08 -5.30
N ALA A 127 -0.18 -19.50 -4.04
CA ALA A 127 -1.28 -20.04 -3.25
C ALA A 127 -2.38 -19.00 -3.01
N PHE A 128 -2.02 -17.75 -2.72
CA PHE A 128 -2.98 -16.65 -2.59
C PHE A 128 -3.69 -16.34 -3.92
N PHE A 129 -2.96 -16.26 -5.03
CA PHE A 129 -3.59 -16.05 -6.35
C PHE A 129 -4.49 -17.23 -6.77
N ALA A 130 -4.10 -18.46 -6.46
CA ALA A 130 -4.92 -19.64 -6.71
C ALA A 130 -6.20 -19.64 -5.87
N ALA A 131 -6.10 -19.27 -4.58
CA ALA A 131 -7.26 -19.10 -3.72
C ALA A 131 -8.19 -18.00 -4.26
N ALA A 132 -7.64 -16.84 -4.63
CA ALA A 132 -8.41 -15.77 -5.26
C ALA A 132 -9.11 -16.22 -6.55
N PHE A 133 -8.43 -17.01 -7.39
CA PHE A 133 -9.01 -17.55 -8.61
C PHE A 133 -10.18 -18.49 -8.33
N VAL A 134 -10.03 -19.42 -7.39
CA VAL A 134 -11.12 -20.35 -6.98
C VAL A 134 -12.31 -19.57 -6.41
N LEU A 135 -12.06 -18.62 -5.50
CA LEU A 135 -13.11 -17.75 -4.97
C LEU A 135 -13.78 -16.92 -6.07
N GLY A 136 -12.99 -16.41 -7.03
CA GLY A 136 -13.48 -15.72 -8.21
C GLY A 136 -14.38 -16.59 -9.09
N LEU A 137 -14.06 -17.87 -9.29
CA LEU A 137 -14.93 -18.81 -10.02
C LEU A 137 -16.26 -19.05 -9.31
N VAL A 138 -16.25 -19.13 -7.97
CA VAL A 138 -17.49 -19.19 -7.19
C VAL A 138 -18.31 -17.92 -7.40
N MET A 139 -17.68 -16.74 -7.33
CA MET A 139 -18.35 -15.47 -7.59
C MET A 139 -18.90 -15.38 -9.03
N VAL A 140 -18.19 -15.89 -10.03
CA VAL A 140 -18.65 -15.95 -11.43
C VAL A 140 -19.89 -16.83 -11.57
N ALA A 141 -19.95 -17.95 -10.84
CA ALA A 141 -21.12 -18.82 -10.85
C ALA A 141 -22.36 -18.16 -10.23
N ILE A 142 -22.17 -17.22 -9.29
CA ILE A 142 -23.26 -16.52 -8.59
C ILE A 142 -23.69 -15.25 -9.33
N GLN A 143 -22.73 -14.40 -9.72
CA GLN A 143 -22.96 -13.04 -10.22
C GLN A 143 -22.69 -12.88 -11.72
N GLY A 144 -22.09 -13.88 -12.37
CA GLY A 144 -21.90 -13.91 -13.82
C GLY A 144 -20.47 -13.62 -14.31
N PRO A 145 -20.27 -13.71 -15.63
CA PRO A 145 -18.94 -13.79 -16.25
C PRO A 145 -18.13 -12.50 -16.21
N ALA A 146 -18.74 -11.34 -15.93
CA ALA A 146 -18.01 -10.07 -15.84
C ALA A 146 -16.89 -10.11 -14.78
N LEU A 147 -17.14 -10.81 -13.67
CA LEU A 147 -16.17 -11.01 -12.60
C LEU A 147 -14.96 -11.85 -13.02
N LEU A 148 -15.09 -12.71 -14.04
CA LEU A 148 -13.97 -13.47 -14.57
C LEU A 148 -12.94 -12.52 -15.19
N VAL A 149 -13.40 -11.58 -16.01
CA VAL A 149 -12.53 -10.60 -16.67
C VAL A 149 -11.86 -9.71 -15.63
N ILE A 150 -12.63 -9.19 -14.67
CA ILE A 150 -12.11 -8.33 -13.59
C ILE A 150 -11.08 -9.09 -12.75
N GLY A 151 -11.39 -10.33 -12.35
CA GLY A 151 -10.51 -11.17 -11.55
C GLY A 151 -9.21 -11.53 -12.28
N ILE A 152 -9.28 -11.89 -13.56
CA ILE A 152 -8.09 -12.18 -14.37
C ILE A 152 -7.20 -10.94 -14.52
N ILE A 153 -7.77 -9.77 -14.81
CA ILE A 153 -7.00 -8.51 -14.87
C ILE A 153 -6.33 -8.23 -13.51
N GLY A 154 -7.06 -8.41 -12.40
CA GLY A 154 -6.53 -8.24 -11.05
C GLY A 154 -5.36 -9.16 -10.73
N ILE A 155 -5.49 -10.46 -11.01
CA ILE A 155 -4.44 -11.46 -10.77
C ILE A 155 -3.21 -11.21 -11.65
N LEU A 156 -3.41 -10.98 -12.95
CA LEU A 156 -2.31 -10.71 -13.88
C LEU A 156 -1.62 -9.39 -13.56
N GLY A 157 -2.39 -8.36 -13.16
CA GLY A 157 -1.88 -7.08 -12.71
C GLY A 157 -1.05 -7.19 -11.44
N GLY A 158 -1.57 -7.88 -10.42
CA GLY A 158 -0.87 -8.12 -9.15
C GLY A 158 0.45 -8.88 -9.33
N TRP A 159 0.43 -9.96 -10.13
CA TRP A 159 1.64 -10.70 -10.47
C TRP A 159 2.62 -9.86 -11.31
N GLY A 160 2.14 -9.31 -12.43
CA GLY A 160 2.95 -8.56 -13.41
C GLY A 160 3.51 -7.25 -12.87
N TYR A 161 2.97 -6.73 -11.76
CA TYR A 161 3.49 -5.53 -11.12
C TYR A 161 4.95 -5.69 -10.68
N SER A 162 5.30 -6.84 -10.08
CA SER A 162 6.63 -7.12 -9.52
C SER A 162 7.34 -8.33 -10.10
N ALA A 163 6.60 -9.31 -10.63
CA ALA A 163 7.16 -10.54 -11.17
C ALA A 163 7.23 -10.54 -12.71
N GLY A 164 7.87 -11.57 -13.26
CA GLY A 164 8.08 -11.73 -14.69
C GLY A 164 9.33 -11.02 -15.22
N PRO A 165 9.60 -11.13 -16.53
CA PRO A 165 10.84 -10.64 -17.15
C PRO A 165 10.91 -9.11 -17.22
N ARG A 166 9.76 -8.42 -17.22
CA ARG A 166 9.65 -6.96 -17.28
C ARG A 166 8.55 -6.46 -16.33
N PRO A 167 8.80 -6.41 -15.01
CA PRO A 167 7.82 -5.94 -14.04
C PRO A 167 7.34 -4.52 -14.34
N LEU A 168 6.03 -4.26 -14.20
CA LEU A 168 5.44 -2.96 -14.53
C LEU A 168 6.08 -1.82 -13.74
N LYS A 169 6.40 -2.05 -12.46
CA LYS A 169 7.03 -1.03 -11.61
C LYS A 169 8.42 -0.60 -12.11
N PHE A 170 9.19 -1.53 -12.69
CA PHE A 170 10.51 -1.24 -13.28
C PHE A 170 10.44 -0.84 -14.77
N ALA A 171 9.28 -1.01 -15.40
CA ALA A 171 9.00 -0.51 -16.75
C ALA A 171 8.59 0.97 -16.77
N GLY A 172 8.42 1.61 -15.61
CA GLY A 172 7.89 2.98 -15.49
C GLY A 172 6.37 3.04 -15.61
N LEU A 173 5.68 1.90 -15.46
CA LEU A 173 4.22 1.78 -15.53
C LEU A 173 3.59 1.54 -14.15
N GLY A 174 4.37 1.63 -13.07
CA GLY A 174 3.94 1.26 -11.72
C GLY A 174 2.73 2.06 -11.26
N GLU A 175 2.85 3.38 -11.23
CA GLU A 175 1.81 4.31 -10.77
C GLU A 175 0.54 4.19 -11.62
N ALA A 176 0.68 4.17 -12.96
CA ALA A 176 -0.47 4.03 -13.87
C ALA A 176 -1.23 2.70 -13.66
N SER A 177 -0.49 1.61 -13.45
CA SER A 177 -1.08 0.29 -13.19
C SER A 177 -1.83 0.29 -11.86
N ILE A 178 -1.24 0.88 -10.81
CA ILE A 178 -1.86 0.97 -9.49
C ILE A 178 -3.12 1.84 -9.52
N ILE A 179 -3.11 2.99 -10.22
CA ILE A 179 -4.29 3.86 -10.36
C ILE A 179 -5.48 3.05 -10.88
N PHE A 180 -5.26 2.22 -11.91
CA PHE A 180 -6.32 1.43 -12.51
C PHE A 180 -6.72 0.23 -11.64
N LEU A 181 -5.75 -0.59 -11.22
CA LEU A 181 -5.98 -1.85 -10.50
C LEU A 181 -6.55 -1.63 -9.10
N MET A 182 -6.00 -0.68 -8.35
CA MET A 182 -6.39 -0.36 -6.96
C MET A 182 -7.41 0.81 -6.90
N GLY A 183 -7.90 1.25 -8.06
CA GLY A 183 -8.92 2.28 -8.18
C GLY A 183 -10.14 1.75 -8.93
N PRO A 184 -10.41 2.20 -10.17
CA PRO A 184 -11.62 1.86 -10.91
C PRO A 184 -11.89 0.37 -11.06
N LEU A 185 -10.87 -0.47 -11.31
CA LEU A 185 -11.08 -1.91 -11.46
C LEU A 185 -11.57 -2.54 -10.15
N MET A 186 -11.01 -2.11 -9.02
CA MET A 186 -11.36 -2.62 -7.70
C MET A 186 -12.74 -2.13 -7.24
N THR A 187 -13.05 -0.84 -7.41
CA THR A 187 -14.36 -0.29 -7.01
C THR A 187 -15.49 -0.79 -7.91
N GLN A 188 -15.27 -0.85 -9.23
CA GLN A 188 -16.20 -1.46 -10.17
C GLN A 188 -16.36 -2.96 -9.88
N GLY A 189 -15.25 -3.67 -9.61
CA GLY A 189 -15.29 -5.08 -9.28
C GLY A 189 -16.11 -5.39 -8.03
N ALA A 190 -15.98 -4.57 -6.99
CA ALA A 190 -16.77 -4.71 -5.78
C ALA A 190 -18.26 -4.40 -6.00
N TYR A 191 -18.59 -3.44 -6.88
CA TYR A 191 -19.97 -3.19 -7.32
C TYR A 191 -20.54 -4.39 -8.09
N THR A 192 -19.84 -4.84 -9.14
CA THR A 192 -20.23 -6.01 -9.95
C THR A 192 -20.34 -7.27 -9.09
N ALA A 193 -19.55 -7.39 -8.02
CA ALA A 193 -19.61 -8.53 -7.11
C ALA A 193 -20.90 -8.63 -6.30
N VAL A 194 -21.65 -7.53 -6.12
CA VAL A 194 -22.94 -7.55 -5.43
C VAL A 194 -24.11 -7.42 -6.40
N THR A 195 -23.93 -6.85 -7.59
CA THR A 195 -25.03 -6.60 -8.55
C THR A 195 -25.03 -7.50 -9.78
N GLY A 196 -23.89 -8.12 -10.11
CA GLY A 196 -23.68 -8.82 -11.40
C GLY A 196 -23.54 -7.88 -12.61
N ASP A 197 -23.77 -6.57 -12.44
CA ASP A 197 -23.71 -5.59 -13.54
C ASP A 197 -22.24 -5.32 -13.92
N PRO A 198 -21.85 -5.55 -15.19
CA PRO A 198 -20.47 -5.38 -15.65
C PRO A 198 -19.94 -3.95 -15.58
N PHE A 199 -20.81 -2.92 -15.59
CA PHE A 199 -20.34 -1.54 -15.61
C PHE A 199 -21.33 -0.55 -14.99
N HIS A 200 -20.87 0.15 -13.95
CA HIS A 200 -21.62 1.21 -13.31
C HIS A 200 -20.78 2.48 -13.17
N ALA A 201 -21.16 3.53 -13.90
CA ALA A 201 -20.36 4.76 -14.00
C ALA A 201 -19.98 5.36 -12.63
N PRO A 202 -20.90 5.52 -11.64
CA PRO A 202 -20.53 5.98 -10.30
C PRO A 202 -19.45 5.12 -9.62
N ALA A 203 -19.58 3.79 -9.66
CA ALA A 203 -18.62 2.87 -9.02
C ALA A 203 -17.25 2.88 -9.73
N PHE A 204 -17.24 2.97 -11.05
CA PHE A 204 -16.01 3.06 -11.84
C PHE A 204 -15.28 4.40 -11.60
N TRP A 205 -15.97 5.52 -11.74
CA TRP A 205 -15.35 6.85 -11.67
C TRP A 205 -14.92 7.25 -10.27
N ILE A 206 -15.66 6.84 -9.22
CA ILE A 206 -15.24 7.12 -7.84
C ILE A 206 -13.92 6.44 -7.49
N GLY A 207 -13.60 5.32 -8.13
CA GLY A 207 -12.36 4.57 -7.91
C GLY A 207 -11.08 5.32 -8.30
N PHE A 208 -11.15 6.32 -9.16
CA PHE A 208 -9.96 7.11 -9.50
C PHE A 208 -9.41 7.88 -8.30
N ALA A 209 -10.26 8.36 -7.39
CA ALA A 209 -9.81 9.11 -6.22
C ALA A 209 -8.91 8.26 -5.28
N PRO A 210 -9.34 7.10 -4.74
CA PRO A 210 -8.46 6.24 -3.96
C PRO A 210 -7.29 5.70 -4.79
N GLY A 211 -7.50 5.35 -6.07
CA GLY A 211 -6.45 4.87 -6.98
C GLY A 211 -5.29 5.87 -7.17
N LEU A 212 -5.62 7.15 -7.35
CA LEU A 212 -4.63 8.23 -7.46
C LEU A 212 -3.87 8.43 -6.14
N LEU A 213 -4.54 8.31 -5.01
CA LEU A 213 -3.93 8.54 -3.69
C LEU A 213 -3.02 7.38 -3.25
N ILE A 214 -3.38 6.13 -3.58
CA ILE A 214 -2.47 5.00 -3.37
C ILE A 214 -1.30 5.04 -4.37
N ALA A 215 -1.52 5.51 -5.60
CA ALA A 215 -0.41 5.77 -6.52
C ALA A 215 0.50 6.91 -6.02
N ALA A 216 -0.03 7.94 -5.35
CA ALA A 216 0.77 8.96 -4.68
C ALA A 216 1.62 8.35 -3.54
N THR A 217 1.09 7.38 -2.80
CA THR A 217 1.85 6.62 -1.80
C THR A 217 3.06 5.92 -2.43
N VAL A 218 2.85 5.21 -3.53
CA VAL A 218 3.92 4.50 -4.26
C VAL A 218 4.90 5.48 -4.92
N SER A 219 4.39 6.57 -5.51
CA SER A 219 5.24 7.64 -6.06
C SER A 219 6.10 8.28 -4.98
N GLY A 220 5.58 8.46 -3.76
CA GLY A 220 6.33 8.92 -2.61
C GLY A 220 7.44 7.94 -2.20
N ASN A 221 7.16 6.63 -2.27
CA ASN A 221 8.15 5.58 -2.01
C ASN A 221 9.28 5.63 -3.03
N ASN A 222 8.92 5.62 -4.31
CA ASN A 222 9.86 5.69 -5.41
C ASN A 222 10.68 6.99 -5.40
N LEU A 223 10.10 8.11 -4.93
CA LEU A 223 10.80 9.38 -4.76
C LEU A 223 11.86 9.32 -3.65
N SER A 224 11.53 8.71 -2.51
CA SER A 224 12.49 8.51 -1.41
C SER A 224 13.61 7.55 -1.80
N ASP A 225 13.28 6.53 -2.60
CA ASP A 225 14.18 5.43 -2.95
C ASP A 225 15.02 5.68 -4.21
N ILE A 226 14.95 6.85 -4.85
CA ILE A 226 15.69 7.13 -6.10
C ILE A 226 17.19 6.72 -6.01
N PRO A 227 17.95 7.09 -4.97
CA PRO A 227 19.36 6.69 -4.87
C PRO A 227 19.55 5.17 -4.78
N GLY A 228 18.72 4.49 -3.96
CA GLY A 228 18.78 3.05 -3.74
C GLY A 228 18.37 2.25 -4.98
N ASP A 229 17.24 2.62 -5.59
CA ASP A 229 16.74 2.02 -6.83
C ASP A 229 17.77 2.13 -7.96
N ARG A 230 18.40 3.31 -8.09
CA ARG A 230 19.43 3.55 -9.10
C ARG A 230 20.67 2.68 -8.85
N ALA A 231 21.11 2.55 -7.60
CA ALA A 231 22.25 1.71 -7.23
C ALA A 231 21.96 0.22 -7.46
N ALA A 232 20.73 -0.22 -7.23
CA ALA A 232 20.26 -1.59 -7.52
C ALA A 232 20.04 -1.85 -9.04
N GLY A 233 20.21 -0.85 -9.90
CA GLY A 233 20.05 -0.98 -11.35
C GLY A 233 18.61 -1.09 -11.81
N VAL A 234 17.63 -0.85 -10.94
CA VAL A 234 16.21 -0.83 -11.30
C VAL A 234 15.78 0.56 -11.77
N ARG A 235 14.75 0.61 -12.62
CA ARG A 235 14.31 1.85 -13.28
C ARG A 235 12.83 2.13 -13.02
N THR A 236 12.50 2.46 -11.78
CA THR A 236 11.18 2.98 -11.40
C THR A 236 10.86 4.27 -12.17
N LEU A 237 9.59 4.68 -12.18
CA LEU A 237 9.20 5.93 -12.85
C LEU A 237 9.95 7.13 -12.24
N ALA A 238 10.15 7.16 -10.93
CA ALA A 238 10.92 8.19 -10.26
C ALA A 238 12.40 8.25 -10.73
N VAL A 239 13.08 7.10 -10.83
CA VAL A 239 14.46 7.03 -11.37
C VAL A 239 14.52 7.53 -12.82
N ARG A 240 13.50 7.23 -13.63
CA ARG A 240 13.44 7.68 -15.04
C ARG A 240 13.21 9.19 -15.17
N LEU A 241 12.37 9.74 -14.30
CA LEU A 241 12.00 11.15 -14.29
C LEU A 241 13.09 12.04 -13.65
N GLY A 242 13.84 11.50 -12.69
CA GLY A 242 14.71 12.25 -11.81
C GLY A 242 13.93 12.93 -10.67
N PHE A 243 14.66 13.42 -9.66
CA PHE A 243 14.10 13.99 -8.43
C PHE A 243 12.98 15.01 -8.64
N ASP A 244 13.24 16.08 -9.38
CA ASP A 244 12.30 17.20 -9.48
C ASP A 244 11.00 16.82 -10.19
N ASN A 245 11.10 16.03 -11.27
CA ASN A 245 9.93 15.55 -11.99
C ASN A 245 9.17 14.49 -11.17
N ALA A 246 9.86 13.65 -10.39
CA ALA A 246 9.23 12.71 -9.48
C ALA A 246 8.45 13.44 -8.35
N ARG A 247 8.96 14.57 -7.86
CA ARG A 247 8.23 15.45 -6.93
C ARG A 247 6.98 16.05 -7.59
N ILE A 248 7.10 16.54 -8.82
CA ILE A 248 5.96 17.07 -9.57
C ILE A 248 4.90 15.98 -9.79
N LEU A 249 5.31 14.76 -10.13
CA LEU A 249 4.41 13.61 -10.26
C LEU A 249 3.64 13.36 -8.96
N TYR A 250 4.35 13.24 -7.83
CA TYR A 250 3.72 13.04 -6.52
C TYR A 250 2.67 14.13 -6.21
N LEU A 251 3.04 15.41 -6.39
CA LEU A 251 2.15 16.54 -6.14
C LEU A 251 0.94 16.53 -7.08
N THR A 252 1.15 16.15 -8.34
CA THR A 252 0.09 16.05 -9.35
C THR A 252 -0.91 14.97 -8.97
N LEU A 253 -0.45 13.78 -8.57
CA LEU A 253 -1.32 12.69 -8.11
C LEU A 253 -2.18 13.11 -6.91
N LEU A 254 -1.59 13.83 -5.96
CA LEU A 254 -2.31 14.34 -4.79
C LEU A 254 -3.37 15.39 -5.17
N ILE A 255 -3.06 16.33 -6.08
CA ILE A 255 -4.03 17.30 -6.58
C ILE A 255 -5.17 16.60 -7.33
N LEU A 256 -4.83 15.69 -8.25
CA LEU A 256 -5.81 14.95 -9.04
C LEU A 256 -6.74 14.10 -8.16
N THR A 257 -6.26 13.57 -7.04
CA THR A 257 -7.08 12.84 -6.06
C THR A 257 -8.29 13.69 -5.62
N TYR A 258 -8.04 14.92 -5.18
CA TYR A 258 -9.10 15.81 -4.68
C TYR A 258 -9.94 16.39 -5.82
N THR A 259 -9.32 16.73 -6.95
CA THR A 259 -10.05 17.20 -8.14
C THR A 259 -11.04 16.14 -8.63
N THR A 260 -10.68 14.86 -8.57
CA THR A 260 -11.56 13.75 -8.99
C THR A 260 -12.86 13.74 -8.19
N LEU A 261 -12.83 13.97 -6.87
CA LEU A 261 -14.05 14.03 -6.05
C LEU A 261 -14.99 15.15 -6.50
N VAL A 262 -14.43 16.33 -6.75
CA VAL A 262 -15.19 17.50 -7.21
C VAL A 262 -15.79 17.22 -8.59
N VAL A 263 -15.02 16.63 -9.50
CA VAL A 263 -15.51 16.26 -10.85
C VAL A 263 -16.63 15.23 -10.77
N VAL A 264 -16.49 14.19 -9.96
CA VAL A 264 -17.52 13.15 -9.79
C VAL A 264 -18.82 13.72 -9.21
N TRP A 265 -18.73 14.64 -8.26
CA TRP A 265 -19.89 15.36 -7.72
C TRP A 265 -20.54 16.29 -8.76
N LEU A 266 -19.76 17.14 -9.44
CA LEU A 266 -20.26 18.04 -10.48
C LEU A 266 -20.88 17.30 -11.67
N ALA A 267 -20.42 16.08 -11.95
CA ALA A 267 -20.99 15.20 -12.96
C ALA A 267 -22.34 14.56 -12.54
N GLY A 268 -22.81 14.80 -11.32
CA GLY A 268 -24.08 14.28 -10.81
C GLY A 268 -24.06 12.77 -10.52
N LEU A 269 -22.88 12.16 -10.33
CA LEU A 269 -22.77 10.73 -10.05
C LEU A 269 -23.10 10.39 -8.58
N PHE A 270 -22.90 11.35 -7.68
CA PHE A 270 -23.19 11.26 -6.25
C PHE A 270 -23.63 12.64 -5.73
N GLU A 271 -24.43 12.64 -4.65
CA GLU A 271 -24.76 13.85 -3.89
C GLU A 271 -23.55 14.42 -3.13
N TRP A 272 -23.70 15.64 -2.61
CA TRP A 272 -22.63 16.39 -1.94
C TRP A 272 -21.86 15.65 -0.83
N PRO A 273 -22.42 14.67 -0.06
CA PRO A 273 -21.65 13.97 0.97
C PRO A 273 -20.42 13.22 0.43
N VAL A 274 -20.36 12.91 -0.87
CA VAL A 274 -19.17 12.34 -1.52
C VAL A 274 -17.91 13.21 -1.34
N LEU A 275 -18.08 14.49 -1.00
CA LEU A 275 -17.01 15.46 -0.76
C LEU A 275 -16.43 15.40 0.67
N LEU A 276 -16.97 14.57 1.58
CA LEU A 276 -16.42 14.42 2.94
C LEU A 276 -14.89 14.18 3.01
N PRO A 277 -14.23 13.46 2.08
CA PRO A 277 -12.78 13.31 2.12
C PRO A 277 -12.00 14.63 1.99
N LEU A 278 -12.62 15.74 1.54
CA LEU A 278 -12.00 17.07 1.56
C LEU A 278 -11.61 17.51 2.98
N LEU A 279 -12.20 16.93 4.04
CA LEU A 279 -11.77 17.16 5.42
C LEU A 279 -10.32 16.72 5.69
N THR A 280 -9.75 15.89 4.82
CA THR A 280 -8.34 15.46 4.91
C THR A 280 -7.34 16.44 4.30
N LEU A 281 -7.80 17.54 3.68
CA LEU A 281 -6.93 18.53 3.03
C LEU A 281 -5.79 19.05 3.93
N PRO A 282 -5.98 19.33 5.24
CA PRO A 282 -4.87 19.74 6.11
C PRO A 282 -3.74 18.71 6.22
N LEU A 283 -4.05 17.41 6.11
CA LEU A 283 -3.03 16.37 6.11
C LEU A 283 -2.29 16.31 4.77
N ALA A 284 -3.01 16.53 3.67
CA ALA A 284 -2.45 16.63 2.32
C ALA A 284 -1.53 17.85 2.16
N THR A 285 -1.89 19.01 2.71
CA THR A 285 -0.99 20.19 2.71
C THR A 285 0.30 19.89 3.46
N GLY A 286 0.23 19.17 4.58
CA GLY A 286 1.44 18.69 5.26
C GLY A 286 2.31 17.76 4.40
N ARG A 287 1.72 16.98 3.48
CA ARG A 287 2.51 16.17 2.52
C ARG A 287 3.17 17.05 1.45
N ILE A 288 2.43 18.06 0.96
CA ILE A 288 2.94 19.04 -0.02
C ILE A 288 4.14 19.78 0.57
N GLU A 289 4.03 20.24 1.81
CA GLU A 289 5.13 20.91 2.52
C GLU A 289 6.34 19.99 2.72
N GLN A 290 6.12 18.72 3.10
CA GLN A 290 7.18 17.73 3.24
C GLN A 290 7.95 17.49 1.93
N VAL A 291 7.26 17.44 0.79
CA VAL A 291 7.92 17.29 -0.53
C VAL A 291 8.59 18.59 -0.98
N ARG A 292 8.03 19.75 -0.64
CA ARG A 292 8.61 21.07 -0.97
C ARG A 292 9.87 21.37 -0.17
N SER A 293 9.95 20.91 1.08
CA SER A 293 11.12 21.09 1.94
C SER A 293 12.29 20.20 1.55
N ALA A 294 12.05 19.04 0.93
CA ALA A 294 13.10 18.20 0.36
C ALA A 294 13.83 18.93 -0.78
N ARG A 295 15.14 19.16 -0.61
CA ARG A 295 15.99 19.88 -1.58
C ARG A 295 16.80 18.96 -2.49
N GLU A 296 16.96 17.70 -2.11
CA GLU A 296 17.80 16.73 -2.81
C GLU A 296 17.28 15.29 -2.66
N GLU A 297 17.72 14.41 -3.55
CA GLU A 297 17.48 12.96 -3.47
C GLU A 297 18.04 12.39 -2.16
N GLY A 298 17.34 11.43 -1.55
CA GLY A 298 17.79 10.81 -0.30
C GLY A 298 17.60 11.67 0.97
N SER A 299 16.89 12.80 0.89
CA SER A 299 16.56 13.60 2.06
C SER A 299 15.77 12.80 3.11
N ASP A 300 16.19 12.85 4.37
CA ASP A 300 15.49 12.24 5.52
C ASP A 300 14.03 12.70 5.63
N THR A 301 13.73 13.91 5.15
CA THR A 301 12.36 14.42 5.09
C THR A 301 11.43 13.53 4.27
N LEU A 302 11.94 12.77 3.30
CA LEU A 302 11.14 11.90 2.43
C LEU A 302 10.95 10.49 3.02
N ALA A 303 11.79 10.05 3.95
CA ALA A 303 11.77 8.69 4.49
C ALA A 303 10.40 8.26 5.06
N THR A 304 9.65 9.20 5.64
CA THR A 304 8.30 8.92 6.21
C THR A 304 7.15 9.27 5.26
N LEU A 305 7.43 9.82 4.08
CA LEU A 305 6.41 10.26 3.13
C LEU A 305 5.45 9.12 2.73
N PRO A 306 5.91 7.91 2.36
CA PRO A 306 5.02 6.85 1.90
C PRO A 306 4.05 6.42 3.01
N LEU A 307 4.57 6.17 4.22
CA LEU A 307 3.77 5.76 5.36
C LEU A 307 2.69 6.81 5.69
N ARG A 308 3.06 8.09 5.74
CA ARG A 308 2.11 9.17 6.07
C ARG A 308 1.08 9.39 4.95
N THR A 309 1.43 9.15 3.69
CA THR A 309 0.48 9.21 2.57
C THR A 309 -0.46 8.00 2.56
N ALA A 310 0.00 6.82 2.99
CA ALA A 310 -0.86 5.65 3.21
C ALA A 310 -1.87 5.88 4.36
N GLN A 311 -1.45 6.55 5.44
CA GLN A 311 -2.35 6.95 6.53
C GLN A 311 -3.41 7.95 6.05
N LEU A 312 -3.00 8.94 5.25
CA LEU A 312 -3.92 9.86 4.57
C LEU A 312 -4.90 9.10 3.68
N HIS A 313 -4.43 8.14 2.89
CA HIS A 313 -5.26 7.29 2.05
C HIS A 313 -6.34 6.55 2.86
N LEU A 314 -5.97 5.95 4.00
CA LEU A 314 -6.93 5.22 4.82
C LEU A 314 -8.03 6.15 5.37
N LEU A 315 -7.67 7.28 5.96
CA LEU A 315 -8.65 8.24 6.47
C LEU A 315 -9.52 8.80 5.36
N PHE A 316 -8.93 9.13 4.21
CA PHE A 316 -9.62 9.58 3.01
C PHE A 316 -10.68 8.55 2.58
N CYS A 317 -10.32 7.27 2.52
CA CYS A 317 -11.22 6.21 2.07
C CYS A 317 -12.34 5.93 3.08
N VAL A 318 -12.08 6.04 4.38
CA VAL A 318 -13.12 5.92 5.42
C VAL A 318 -14.16 7.04 5.26
N LEU A 319 -13.72 8.28 5.05
CA LEU A 319 -14.63 9.40 4.78
C LEU A 319 -15.33 9.24 3.43
N LEU A 320 -14.68 8.64 2.43
CA LEU A 320 -15.27 8.36 1.13
C LEU A 320 -16.40 7.34 1.25
N VAL A 321 -16.19 6.26 2.01
CA VAL A 321 -17.24 5.28 2.32
C VAL A 321 -18.43 5.95 2.99
N ALA A 322 -18.19 6.78 4.01
CA ALA A 322 -19.26 7.53 4.67
C ALA A 322 -20.00 8.45 3.68
N GLY A 323 -19.27 9.15 2.81
CA GLY A 323 -19.83 10.02 1.79
C GLY A 323 -20.68 9.26 0.76
N VAL A 324 -20.22 8.10 0.29
CA VAL A 324 -20.97 7.23 -0.62
C VAL A 324 -22.26 6.77 0.04
N VAL A 325 -22.22 6.28 1.28
CA VAL A 325 -23.43 5.83 1.99
C VAL A 325 -24.42 6.98 2.14
N LEU A 326 -23.98 8.15 2.63
CA LEU A 326 -24.84 9.31 2.84
C LEU A 326 -25.39 9.91 1.55
N SER A 327 -24.77 9.65 0.40
CA SER A 327 -25.28 10.08 -0.90
C SER A 327 -26.37 9.17 -1.48
N ARG A 328 -26.64 8.02 -0.84
CA ARG A 328 -27.58 6.98 -1.31
C ARG A 328 -28.76 6.75 -0.37
N VAL A 329 -28.75 7.39 0.80
CA VAL A 329 -29.84 7.38 1.81
C VAL A 329 -30.60 8.69 1.73
#